data_AF-A0A087EKM6-F1
#
_entry.id   AF-A0A087EKM6-F1
#
_cell.length_a   1.000
_cell.length_b   1.000
_cell.length_c   1.000
_cell.angle_alpha   90.00
_cell.angle_beta   90.00
_cell.angle_gamma   90.00
#
_symmetry.space_group_name_H-M   'P 1'
#
loop_
_entity.id
_entity.type
_entity.pdbx_description
1 polymer ?
#
loop_
_entity_poly.entity_id
_entity_poly.type
_entity_poly.pdbx_seq_one_letter_code
_entity_poly.pdbx_strand_id
1 'polypeptide(L)'
;MTDHTDLRVIKTLDAIHSTLETMICEMDYQSISVTELCEHARINKKTFYRYYTSLDELQAEFRSEMASAYIELTKEFRFPRDIPKVSKVFFEFLESKPVYSHITCAPSYGLEQKRLADIVPDDHWKDSPALANLPASEQSLVIAYVRSMGAAIYRQWVTDGRKVPIERAIDITAILQSQGLSAMLS
;
A
#
# COMPACT_ATOMS: atom_id res chain seq x y z
N MET A 1 -21.04 -8.31 30.16
CA MET A 1 -20.07 -9.39 29.85
C MET A 1 -19.06 -8.80 28.90
N THR A 2 -18.00 -8.22 29.45
CA THR A 2 -16.96 -7.52 28.71
C THR A 2 -15.97 -8.54 28.17
N ASP A 3 -15.90 -8.61 26.85
CA ASP A 3 -14.96 -9.40 26.06
C ASP A 3 -13.55 -8.86 26.29
N HIS A 4 -12.91 -9.32 27.37
CA HIS A 4 -11.47 -9.16 27.56
C HIS A 4 -10.79 -10.15 26.61
N THR A 5 -10.59 -9.74 25.36
CA THR A 5 -9.63 -10.40 24.48
C THR A 5 -8.34 -10.59 25.29
N ASP A 6 -7.91 -11.85 25.47
CA ASP A 6 -6.79 -12.20 26.34
C ASP A 6 -5.56 -11.38 25.93
N LEU A 7 -5.04 -10.55 26.84
CA LEU A 7 -3.86 -9.70 26.61
C LEU A 7 -2.67 -10.49 26.08
N ARG A 8 -2.59 -11.79 26.40
CA ARG A 8 -1.58 -12.70 25.87
C ARG A 8 -1.75 -12.92 24.36
N VAL A 9 -2.98 -13.03 23.87
CA VAL A 9 -3.29 -13.17 22.45
C VAL A 9 -2.86 -11.91 21.71
N ILE A 10 -3.26 -10.73 22.19
CA ILE A 10 -2.88 -9.44 21.60
C ILE A 10 -1.35 -9.31 21.49
N LYS A 11 -0.63 -9.50 22.61
CA LYS A 11 0.83 -9.44 22.62
C LYS A 11 1.50 -10.44 21.69
N THR A 12 0.89 -11.61 21.49
CA THR A 12 1.43 -12.64 20.59
C THR A 12 1.26 -12.22 19.13
N LEU A 13 0.08 -11.73 18.76
CA LEU A 13 -0.18 -11.22 17.41
C LEU A 13 0.72 -10.00 17.13
N ASP A 14 0.78 -9.03 18.04
CA ASP A 14 1.66 -7.85 17.91
C ASP A 14 3.11 -8.26 17.65
N ALA A 15 3.61 -9.28 18.37
CA ALA A 15 4.97 -9.80 18.17
C ALA A 15 5.14 -10.45 16.78
N ILE A 16 4.14 -11.18 16.29
CA ILE A 16 4.15 -11.77 14.94
C ILE A 16 4.16 -10.68 13.88
N HIS A 17 3.24 -9.70 13.95
CA HIS A 17 3.13 -8.62 12.97
C HIS A 17 4.37 -7.74 12.94
N SER A 18 4.83 -7.27 14.10
CA SER A 18 6.03 -6.41 14.18
C SER A 18 7.30 -7.10 13.69
N THR A 19 7.42 -8.42 13.95
CA THR A 19 8.53 -9.22 13.43
C THR A 19 8.45 -9.33 11.91
N LEU A 20 7.27 -9.61 11.35
CA LEU A 20 7.10 -9.66 9.90
C LEU A 20 7.45 -8.30 9.25
N GLU A 21 6.93 -7.19 9.79
CA GLU A 21 7.22 -5.85 9.29
C GLU A 21 8.73 -5.55 9.28
N THR A 22 9.43 -5.95 10.34
CA THR A 22 10.89 -5.79 10.47
C THR A 22 11.62 -6.63 9.42
N MET A 23 11.31 -7.93 9.32
CA MET A 23 11.96 -8.82 8.37
C MET A 23 11.73 -8.37 6.92
N ILE A 24 10.54 -7.86 6.58
CA ILE A 24 10.26 -7.32 5.25
C ILE A 24 11.20 -6.16 4.89
N CYS A 25 11.63 -5.36 5.86
CA CYS A 25 12.55 -4.26 5.60
C CYS A 25 14.01 -4.72 5.44
N GLU A 26 14.35 -5.92 5.91
CA GLU A 26 15.72 -6.43 6.01
C GLU A 26 16.07 -7.47 4.93
N MET A 27 15.07 -8.18 4.39
CA MET A 27 15.29 -9.28 3.45
C MET A 27 14.15 -9.44 2.45
N ASP A 28 14.43 -10.15 1.36
CA ASP A 28 13.41 -10.51 0.38
C ASP A 28 12.37 -11.45 0.99
N TYR A 29 11.09 -11.22 0.65
CA TYR A 29 9.98 -12.01 1.19
C TYR A 29 10.16 -13.53 1.01
N GLN A 30 10.68 -13.97 -0.14
CA GLN A 30 10.90 -15.40 -0.42
C GLN A 30 11.93 -16.06 0.52
N SER A 31 12.73 -15.25 1.22
CA SER A 31 13.72 -15.72 2.19
C SER A 31 13.14 -15.84 3.60
N ILE A 32 11.97 -15.26 3.87
CA ILE A 32 11.35 -15.31 5.20
C ILE A 32 10.78 -16.71 5.44
N SER A 33 11.21 -17.37 6.51
CA SER A 33 10.63 -18.65 6.95
C SER A 33 9.82 -18.51 8.24
N VAL A 34 8.84 -19.41 8.43
CA VAL A 34 8.10 -19.52 9.71
C VAL A 34 9.05 -19.79 10.88
N THR A 35 10.15 -20.50 10.64
CA THR A 35 11.16 -20.78 11.67
C THR A 35 11.81 -19.51 12.17
N GLU A 36 12.39 -18.72 11.27
CA GLU A 36 13.10 -17.49 11.62
C GLU A 36 12.13 -16.46 12.22
N LEU A 37 10.93 -16.33 11.65
CA LEU A 37 9.89 -15.45 12.21
C LEU A 37 9.56 -15.83 13.64
N CYS A 38 9.35 -17.13 13.94
CA CYS A 38 9.06 -17.59 15.30
C CYS A 38 10.22 -17.29 16.27
N GLU A 39 11.46 -17.47 15.82
CA GLU A 39 12.66 -17.19 16.62
C GLU A 39 12.77 -15.70 16.97
N HIS A 40 12.57 -14.81 15.99
CA HIS A 40 12.61 -13.36 16.18
C HIS A 40 11.44 -12.87 17.05
N ALA A 41 10.23 -13.38 16.81
CA ALA A 41 9.03 -13.07 17.59
C ALA A 41 9.04 -13.70 18.99
N ARG A 42 10.02 -14.56 19.31
CA ARG A 42 10.13 -15.30 20.58
C ARG A 42 8.89 -16.14 20.90
N ILE A 43 8.36 -16.83 19.89
CA ILE A 43 7.23 -17.75 20.00
C ILE A 43 7.57 -19.14 19.48
N ASN A 44 6.81 -20.14 19.91
CA ASN A 44 6.93 -21.48 19.35
C ASN A 44 6.17 -21.60 18.03
N LYS A 45 6.63 -22.44 17.09
CA LYS A 45 5.90 -22.74 15.84
C LYS A 45 4.45 -23.17 16.07
N LYS A 46 4.19 -23.97 17.12
CA LYS A 46 2.81 -24.37 17.50
C LYS A 46 1.93 -23.16 17.85
N THR A 47 2.52 -22.10 18.40
CA THR A 47 1.80 -20.84 18.66
C THR A 47 1.53 -20.10 17.37
N PHE A 48 2.49 -20.01 16.45
CA PHE A 48 2.26 -19.43 15.11
C PHE A 48 1.12 -20.15 14.38
N TYR A 49 1.20 -21.49 14.29
CA TYR A 49 0.20 -22.31 13.62
C TYR A 49 -1.18 -22.35 14.29
N ARG A 50 -1.32 -21.75 15.47
CA ARG A 50 -2.63 -21.53 16.09
C ARG A 50 -3.38 -20.34 15.45
N TYR A 51 -2.65 -19.39 14.89
CA TYR A 51 -3.20 -18.16 14.30
C TYR A 51 -3.12 -18.15 12.78
N TYR A 52 -2.05 -18.71 12.21
CA TYR A 52 -1.81 -18.70 10.77
C TYR A 52 -1.41 -20.09 10.27
N THR A 53 -2.07 -20.58 9.23
CA THR A 53 -1.76 -21.83 8.56
C THR A 53 -0.47 -21.76 7.74
N SER A 54 -0.07 -20.56 7.31
CA SER A 54 1.14 -20.32 6.52
C SER A 54 1.64 -18.88 6.66
N LEU A 55 2.86 -18.63 6.16
CA LEU A 55 3.39 -17.27 6.04
C LEU A 55 2.59 -16.42 5.03
N ASP A 56 2.09 -17.03 3.95
CA ASP A 56 1.30 -16.33 2.93
C ASP A 56 -0.05 -15.85 3.48
N GLU A 57 -0.66 -16.58 4.43
CA GLU A 57 -1.87 -16.13 5.13
C GLU A 57 -1.60 -14.88 5.97
N LEU A 58 -0.54 -14.89 6.79
CA LEU A 58 -0.11 -13.71 7.57
C LEU A 58 0.19 -12.53 6.64
N GLN A 59 0.87 -12.78 5.52
CA GLN A 59 1.18 -11.74 4.54
C GLN A 59 -0.09 -11.21 3.86
N ALA A 60 -1.05 -12.08 3.54
CA ALA A 60 -2.33 -11.67 2.95
C ALA A 60 -3.12 -10.77 3.90
N GLU A 61 -3.13 -11.09 5.19
CA GLU A 61 -3.70 -10.24 6.23
C GLU A 61 -3.02 -8.88 6.26
N PHE A 62 -1.68 -8.84 6.34
CA PHE A 62 -0.91 -7.59 6.30
C PHE A 62 -1.21 -6.74 5.05
N ARG A 63 -1.28 -7.36 3.86
CA ARG A 63 -1.64 -6.66 2.62
C ARG A 63 -3.04 -6.06 2.69
N SER A 64 -3.99 -6.83 3.21
CA SER A 64 -5.38 -6.40 3.38
C SER A 64 -5.47 -5.22 4.34
N GLU A 65 -4.74 -5.25 5.45
CA GLU A 65 -4.67 -4.16 6.42
C GLU A 65 -4.06 -2.90 5.82
N MET A 66 -2.93 -3.03 5.13
CA MET A 66 -2.26 -1.91 4.44
C MET A 66 -3.20 -1.28 3.40
N ALA A 67 -3.81 -2.10 2.53
CA ALA A 67 -4.73 -1.61 1.51
C ALA A 67 -5.98 -0.96 2.13
N SER A 68 -6.57 -1.57 3.15
CA SER A 68 -7.76 -1.06 3.85
C SER A 68 -7.47 0.28 4.53
N ALA A 69 -6.31 0.42 5.17
CA ALA A 69 -5.90 1.68 5.78
C ALA A 69 -5.78 2.81 4.73
N TYR A 70 -5.20 2.52 3.56
CA TYR A 70 -5.11 3.49 2.47
C TYR A 70 -6.47 3.82 1.85
N ILE A 71 -7.33 2.82 1.65
CA ILE A 71 -8.70 2.99 1.11
C ILE A 71 -9.50 3.89 2.06
N GLU A 72 -9.44 3.64 3.36
CA GLU A 72 -10.16 4.41 4.36
C GLU A 72 -9.75 5.91 4.34
N LEU A 73 -8.46 6.19 4.15
CA LEU A 73 -7.95 7.57 4.03
C LEU A 73 -8.41 8.29 2.75
N THR A 74 -8.80 7.55 1.73
CA THR A 74 -9.13 8.09 0.39
C THR A 74 -10.60 7.95 0.00
N LYS A 75 -11.42 7.32 0.83
CA LYS A 75 -12.81 6.94 0.50
C LYS A 75 -13.74 8.09 0.11
N GLU A 76 -13.53 9.26 0.71
CA GLU A 76 -14.36 10.46 0.45
C GLU A 76 -13.86 11.30 -0.73
N PHE A 77 -12.73 10.93 -1.33
CA PHE A 77 -12.17 11.66 -2.45
C PHE A 77 -12.97 11.41 -3.73
N ARG A 78 -13.04 12.45 -4.56
CA ARG A 78 -13.76 12.45 -5.85
C ARG A 78 -12.78 12.79 -6.96
N PHE A 79 -12.63 11.87 -7.90
CA PHE A 79 -11.75 12.05 -9.06
C PHE A 79 -12.48 12.76 -10.21
N PRO A 80 -11.79 13.57 -11.03
CA PRO A 80 -10.36 13.94 -10.95
C PRO A 80 -10.07 15.11 -9.98
N ARG A 81 -11.11 15.69 -9.35
CA ARG A 81 -10.99 16.89 -8.50
C ARG A 81 -9.97 16.75 -7.37
N ASP A 82 -10.02 15.65 -6.64
CA ASP A 82 -9.22 15.45 -5.42
C ASP A 82 -7.87 14.77 -5.68
N ILE A 83 -7.42 14.70 -6.93
CA ILE A 83 -6.12 14.12 -7.28
C ILE A 83 -4.97 14.70 -6.46
N PRO A 84 -4.83 16.03 -6.29
CA PRO A 84 -3.76 16.57 -5.44
C PRO A 84 -3.81 16.05 -4.00
N LYS A 85 -5.02 15.82 -3.44
CA LYS A 85 -5.19 15.25 -2.10
C LYS A 85 -4.78 13.78 -2.08
N VAL A 86 -5.13 13.02 -3.11
CA VAL A 86 -4.75 11.61 -3.26
C VAL A 86 -3.23 11.49 -3.38
N SER A 87 -2.57 12.32 -4.20
CA SER A 87 -1.11 12.33 -4.33
C SER A 87 -0.45 12.60 -2.97
N LYS A 88 -0.96 13.57 -2.21
CA LYS A 88 -0.48 13.87 -0.86
C LYS A 88 -0.64 12.68 0.08
N VAL A 89 -1.85 12.13 0.20
CA VAL A 89 -2.14 10.98 1.08
C VAL A 89 -1.31 9.77 0.68
N PHE A 90 -1.10 9.52 -0.61
CA PHE A 90 -0.26 8.42 -1.09
C PHE A 90 1.17 8.52 -0.57
N PHE A 91 1.82 9.68 -0.71
CA PHE A 91 3.18 9.89 -0.23
C PHE A 91 3.26 9.81 1.30
N GLU A 92 2.36 10.51 2.01
CA GLU A 92 2.34 10.52 3.48
C GLU A 92 2.05 9.13 4.06
N PHE A 93 1.15 8.36 3.44
CA PHE A 93 0.84 7.00 3.84
C PHE A 93 2.06 6.09 3.69
N LEU A 94 2.74 6.12 2.54
CA LEU A 94 3.90 5.27 2.31
C LEU A 94 5.11 5.63 3.17
N GLU A 95 5.25 6.90 3.56
CA GLU A 95 6.29 7.35 4.49
C GLU A 95 5.90 7.18 5.97
N SER A 96 4.64 6.84 6.28
CA SER A 96 4.19 6.65 7.67
C SER A 96 4.81 5.44 8.36
N LYS A 97 5.24 4.43 7.59
CA LYS A 97 5.99 3.27 8.06
C LYS A 97 7.05 2.84 7.05
N PRO A 98 8.28 2.50 7.48
CA PRO A 98 9.33 2.01 6.58
C PRO A 98 8.90 0.81 5.72
N VAL A 99 8.12 -0.12 6.28
CA VAL A 99 7.62 -1.30 5.58
C VAL A 99 6.74 -0.97 4.38
N TYR A 100 5.91 0.08 4.47
CA TYR A 100 5.03 0.49 3.36
C TYR A 100 5.83 1.04 2.19
N SER A 101 6.80 1.91 2.47
CA SER A 101 7.75 2.37 1.45
C SER A 101 8.57 1.22 0.88
N HIS A 102 9.05 0.28 1.71
CA HIS A 102 9.88 -0.83 1.26
C HIS A 102 9.12 -1.72 0.27
N ILE A 103 7.92 -2.18 0.63
CA ILE A 103 7.11 -3.04 -0.23
C ILE A 103 6.79 -2.34 -1.57
N THR A 104 6.53 -1.04 -1.54
CA THR A 104 6.17 -0.27 -2.74
C THR A 104 7.35 -0.03 -3.69
N CYS A 105 8.58 -0.05 -3.18
CA CYS A 105 9.78 0.35 -3.92
C CYS A 105 10.76 -0.78 -4.23
N ALA A 106 10.89 -1.77 -3.35
CA ALA A 106 11.89 -2.82 -3.50
C ALA A 106 11.56 -3.71 -4.72
N PRO A 107 12.50 -3.89 -5.68
CA PRO A 107 12.25 -4.72 -6.86
C PRO A 107 11.87 -6.17 -6.53
N SER A 108 12.42 -6.73 -5.44
CA SER A 108 12.11 -8.08 -4.97
C SER A 108 10.67 -8.26 -4.50
N TYR A 109 9.96 -7.16 -4.23
CA TYR A 109 8.55 -7.15 -3.83
C TYR A 109 7.59 -6.94 -5.01
N GLY A 110 8.04 -7.07 -6.27
CA GLY A 110 7.20 -6.82 -7.45
C GLY A 110 5.88 -7.60 -7.50
N LEU A 111 5.86 -8.86 -7.05
CA LEU A 111 4.61 -9.64 -6.93
C LEU A 111 3.67 -9.04 -5.89
N GLU A 112 4.22 -8.58 -4.77
CA GLU A 112 3.46 -7.99 -3.66
C GLU A 112 2.90 -6.62 -4.02
N GLN A 113 3.66 -5.82 -4.78
CA GLN A 113 3.19 -4.57 -5.37
C GLN A 113 1.98 -4.81 -6.27
N LYS A 114 2.04 -5.85 -7.12
CA LYS A 114 0.91 -6.22 -7.98
C LYS A 114 -0.30 -6.66 -7.14
N ARG A 115 -0.11 -7.53 -6.17
CA ARG A 115 -1.17 -8.00 -5.25
C ARG A 115 -1.84 -6.84 -4.50
N LEU A 116 -1.06 -5.89 -3.99
CA LEU A 116 -1.59 -4.68 -3.34
C LEU A 116 -2.39 -3.82 -4.31
N ALA A 117 -1.90 -3.64 -5.53
CA ALA A 117 -2.62 -2.90 -6.56
C ALA A 117 -3.97 -3.57 -6.88
N ASP A 118 -4.03 -4.90 -6.95
CA ASP A 118 -5.27 -5.63 -7.24
C ASP A 118 -6.33 -5.49 -6.12
N ILE A 119 -5.93 -5.18 -4.89
CA ILE A 119 -6.85 -4.95 -3.75
C ILE A 119 -7.44 -3.53 -3.78
N VAL A 120 -6.65 -2.52 -4.14
CA VAL A 120 -7.10 -1.12 -4.11
C VAL A 120 -8.12 -0.89 -5.22
N PRO A 121 -9.41 -0.66 -4.89
CA PRO A 121 -10.48 -0.63 -5.86
C PRO A 121 -10.41 0.62 -6.73
N ASP A 122 -10.74 0.45 -8.01
CA ASP A 122 -10.92 1.54 -8.96
C ASP A 122 -12.25 2.29 -8.75
N ASP A 123 -13.07 1.89 -7.79
CA ASP A 123 -14.46 2.33 -7.66
C ASP A 123 -14.61 3.84 -7.46
N HIS A 124 -13.62 4.50 -6.85
CA HIS A 124 -13.57 5.96 -6.73
C HIS A 124 -13.51 6.70 -8.08
N TRP A 125 -13.07 6.00 -9.14
CA TRP A 125 -13.05 6.50 -10.51
C TRP A 125 -14.35 6.23 -11.27
N LYS A 126 -15.08 5.16 -10.92
CA LYS A 126 -16.32 4.77 -11.62
C LYS A 126 -17.45 5.78 -11.42
N ASP A 127 -17.49 6.41 -10.25
CA ASP A 127 -18.45 7.48 -9.95
C ASP A 127 -18.01 8.85 -10.47
N SER A 128 -16.87 8.95 -11.16
CA SER A 128 -16.39 10.22 -11.72
C SER A 128 -17.25 10.62 -12.92
N PRO A 129 -17.97 11.75 -12.88
CA PRO A 129 -18.73 12.22 -14.04
C PRO A 129 -17.81 12.51 -15.24
N ALA A 130 -16.54 12.84 -14.99
CA ALA A 130 -15.56 13.10 -16.03
C ALA A 130 -15.19 11.82 -16.81
N LEU A 131 -15.08 10.68 -16.12
CA LEU A 131 -14.83 9.40 -16.78
C LEU A 131 -16.07 8.74 -17.33
N ALA A 132 -17.26 9.00 -16.75
CA ALA A 132 -18.52 8.41 -17.18
C ALA A 132 -18.86 8.69 -18.66
N ASN A 133 -18.32 9.78 -19.23
CA ASN A 133 -18.50 10.13 -20.64
C ASN A 133 -17.55 9.38 -21.59
N LEU A 134 -16.57 8.64 -21.08
CA LEU A 134 -15.59 7.90 -21.88
C LEU A 134 -16.00 6.43 -22.05
N PRO A 135 -15.63 5.77 -23.17
CA PRO A 135 -15.73 4.33 -23.31
C PRO A 135 -14.96 3.59 -22.20
N ALA A 136 -15.46 2.42 -21.77
CA ALA A 136 -14.84 1.63 -20.70
C ALA A 136 -13.35 1.29 -20.97
N SER A 137 -12.99 1.08 -22.24
CA SER A 137 -11.60 0.86 -22.67
C SER A 137 -10.71 2.07 -22.39
N GLU A 138 -11.22 3.29 -22.58
CA GLU A 138 -10.48 4.53 -22.30
C GLU A 138 -10.42 4.83 -20.80
N GLN A 139 -11.52 4.60 -20.07
CA GLN A 139 -11.52 4.71 -18.61
C GLN A 139 -10.42 3.84 -17.98
N SER A 140 -10.30 2.59 -18.45
CA SER A 140 -9.26 1.66 -17.98
C SER A 140 -7.85 2.20 -18.23
N LEU A 141 -7.58 2.81 -19.39
CA LEU A 141 -6.28 3.41 -19.70
C LEU A 141 -5.97 4.61 -18.81
N VAL A 142 -6.96 5.48 -18.56
CA VAL A 142 -6.81 6.66 -17.70
C VAL A 142 -6.51 6.25 -16.27
N ILE A 143 -7.28 5.30 -15.73
CA ILE A 143 -7.08 4.76 -14.37
C ILE A 143 -5.68 4.14 -14.26
N ALA A 144 -5.29 3.31 -15.23
CA ALA A 144 -3.97 2.69 -15.26
C ALA A 144 -2.83 3.74 -15.30
N TYR A 145 -2.96 4.80 -16.10
CA TYR A 145 -1.98 5.89 -16.17
C TYR A 145 -1.81 6.59 -14.82
N VAL A 146 -2.92 7.00 -14.19
CA VAL A 146 -2.86 7.79 -12.94
C VAL A 146 -2.26 6.96 -11.80
N ARG A 147 -2.66 5.69 -11.69
CA ARG A 147 -2.10 4.72 -10.72
C ARG A 147 -0.61 4.52 -10.96
N SER A 148 -0.21 4.29 -12.20
CA SER A 148 1.18 3.99 -12.56
C SER A 148 2.10 5.18 -12.33
N MET A 149 1.66 6.39 -12.67
CA MET A 149 2.47 7.60 -12.55
C MET A 149 2.78 7.95 -11.10
N GLY A 150 1.79 7.91 -10.20
CA GLY A 150 1.99 8.20 -8.78
C GLY A 150 3.02 7.26 -8.15
N ALA A 151 2.87 5.95 -8.40
CA ALA A 151 3.79 4.94 -7.90
C ALA A 151 5.20 5.06 -8.53
N ALA A 152 5.29 5.39 -9.83
CA ALA A 152 6.57 5.56 -10.51
C ALA A 152 7.37 6.75 -9.97
N ILE A 153 6.73 7.91 -9.78
CA ILE A 153 7.39 9.10 -9.24
C ILE A 153 7.84 8.85 -7.80
N TYR A 154 6.99 8.25 -6.97
CA TYR A 154 7.36 7.87 -5.59
C TYR A 154 8.58 6.95 -5.56
N ARG A 155 8.57 5.86 -6.35
CA ARG A 155 9.71 4.94 -6.44
C ARG A 155 10.99 5.63 -6.89
N GLN A 156 10.90 6.50 -7.89
CA GLN A 156 12.06 7.28 -8.34
C GLN A 156 12.58 8.19 -7.23
N TRP A 157 11.69 8.89 -6.52
CA TRP A 157 12.06 9.78 -5.41
C TRP A 157 12.77 9.01 -4.26
N VAL A 158 12.28 7.83 -3.91
CA VAL A 158 12.93 6.94 -2.93
C VAL A 158 14.28 6.44 -3.44
N THR A 159 14.37 6.02 -4.71
CA THR A 159 15.61 5.56 -5.36
C THR A 159 16.69 6.63 -5.36
N ASP A 160 16.30 7.88 -5.57
CA ASP A 160 17.20 9.03 -5.56
C ASP A 160 17.66 9.41 -4.13
N GLY A 161 17.16 8.73 -3.10
CA GLY A 161 17.50 8.97 -1.70
C GLY A 161 16.73 10.13 -1.09
N ARG A 162 15.48 10.38 -1.53
CA ARG A 162 14.59 11.44 -0.99
C ARG A 162 15.22 12.83 -1.00
N LYS A 163 16.03 13.13 -2.03
CA LYS A 163 16.82 14.39 -2.12
C LYS A 163 15.98 15.66 -2.22
N VAL A 164 14.81 15.56 -2.84
CA VAL A 164 13.84 16.66 -2.95
C VAL A 164 12.89 16.58 -1.74
N PRO A 165 12.49 17.71 -1.12
CA PRO A 165 11.50 17.70 -0.04
C PRO A 165 10.21 16.99 -0.45
N ILE A 166 9.57 16.27 0.48
CA ILE A 166 8.38 15.46 0.20
C ILE A 166 7.24 16.32 -0.36
N GLU A 167 7.07 17.55 0.13
CA GLU A 167 6.07 18.50 -0.34
C GLU A 167 6.27 18.81 -1.82
N ARG A 168 7.53 18.97 -2.25
CA ARG A 168 7.85 19.24 -3.65
C ARG A 168 7.65 18.01 -4.54
N ALA A 169 7.93 16.82 -4.04
CA ALA A 169 7.66 15.58 -4.77
C ALA A 169 6.14 15.34 -4.95
N ILE A 170 5.35 15.64 -3.92
CA ILE A 170 3.88 15.64 -3.95
C ILE A 170 3.38 16.65 -4.98
N ASP A 171 3.88 17.89 -4.95
CA ASP A 171 3.48 18.94 -5.89
C ASP A 171 3.74 18.55 -7.35
N ILE A 172 4.93 18.01 -7.65
CA ILE A 172 5.28 17.55 -9.00
C ILE A 172 4.29 16.46 -9.45
N THR A 173 4.03 15.48 -8.58
CA THR A 173 3.10 14.38 -8.87
C THR A 173 1.69 14.89 -9.14
N ALA A 174 1.17 15.75 -8.26
CA ALA A 174 -0.16 16.33 -8.38
C ALA A 174 -0.31 17.17 -9.66
N ILE A 175 0.68 18.01 -9.99
CA ILE A 175 0.67 18.82 -11.22
C ILE A 175 0.61 17.93 -12.47
N LEU A 176 1.48 16.91 -12.55
CA LEU A 176 1.52 16.01 -13.71
C LEU A 176 0.22 15.22 -13.86
N GLN A 177 -0.36 14.74 -12.75
CA GLN A 177 -1.64 14.02 -12.78
C GLN A 177 -2.80 14.95 -13.20
N SER A 178 -2.91 16.12 -12.58
CA SER A 178 -4.01 17.06 -12.84
C SER A 178 -3.96 17.68 -14.24
N GLN A 179 -2.78 18.11 -14.72
CA GLN A 179 -2.67 18.73 -16.05
C GLN A 179 -2.89 17.71 -17.17
N GLY A 180 -2.32 16.51 -17.05
CA GLY A 180 -2.52 15.45 -18.03
C GLY A 180 -4.00 15.06 -18.19
N LEU A 181 -4.72 14.95 -17.07
CA LEU A 181 -6.16 14.64 -17.11
C LEU A 181 -6.99 15.81 -17.62
N SER A 182 -6.68 17.04 -17.20
CA SER A 182 -7.42 18.21 -17.66
C SER A 182 -7.34 18.39 -19.17
N ALA A 183 -6.18 18.10 -19.78
CA ALA A 183 -6.00 18.20 -21.22
C ALA A 183 -6.70 17.07 -22.01
N MET A 184 -6.92 15.92 -21.38
CA MET A 184 -7.60 14.77 -22.01
C MET A 184 -9.12 14.87 -21.89
N LEU A 185 -9.62 15.47 -20.81
CA LEU A 185 -11.05 15.59 -20.50
C LEU A 185 -11.69 16.90 -21.03
N SER A 186 -10.91 17.79 -21.64
CA SER A 186 -11.36 19.03 -22.28
C SER A 186 -11.86 18.81 -23.71
#